data_AF-A0A0D7X9J1-F1
#
_entry.id   AF-A0A0D7X9J1-F1
#
_cell.length_a   1.000
_cell.length_b   1.000
_cell.length_c   1.000
_cell.angle_alpha   90.00
_cell.angle_beta   90.00
_cell.angle_gamma   90.00
#
_symmetry.space_group_name_H-M   'P 1'
#
loop_
_entity.id
_entity.type
_entity.pdbx_description
1 polymer ?
#
loop_
_entity_poly.entity_id
_entity_poly.type
_entity_poly.pdbx_seq_one_letter_code
_entity_poly.pdbx_strand_id
1 'polypeptide(L)' 'MSSLYSYDIHLPSQLDPNRTYPTIFTLHGKGSNEQDMYRVVEPLSGDFIIIGIRGDLPMGGGFQ' A
#
# COMPACT_ATOMS: atom_id res chain seq x y z
N MET A 1 -1.35 18.80 8.38
CA MET A 1 -1.33 17.58 9.21
C MET A 1 -0.19 16.71 8.69
N SER A 2 0.80 16.36 9.51
CA SER A 2 1.81 15.36 9.14
C SER A 2 1.23 13.97 9.40
N SER A 3 1.30 13.05 8.43
CA SER A 3 0.92 11.66 8.72
C SER A 3 1.93 11.05 9.69
N LEU A 4 1.43 10.24 10.63
CA LEU A 4 2.28 9.49 11.56
C LEU A 4 3.00 8.32 10.87
N TYR A 5 2.47 7.86 9.73
CA TYR A 5 3.00 6.73 8.98
C TYR A 5 3.31 7.10 7.54
N SER A 6 4.34 6.45 6.99
CA SER A 6 4.63 6.46 5.56
C SER A 6 3.70 5.50 4.84
N TYR A 7 3.29 5.85 3.64
CA TYR A 7 2.42 5.01 2.82
C TYR A 7 2.69 5.22 1.34
N ASP A 8 2.44 4.18 0.56
CA ASP A 8 2.47 4.21 -0.90
C ASP A 8 1.08 3.96 -1.47
N ILE A 9 0.73 4.70 -2.52
CA ILE A 9 -0.55 4.60 -3.21
C ILE A 9 -0.30 4.12 -4.62
N HIS A 10 -0.91 2.99 -4.98
CA HIS A 10 -0.94 2.49 -6.34
C HIS A 10 -2.35 2.66 -6.90
N LEU A 11 -2.44 3.46 -7.96
CA LEU A 11 -3.67 3.69 -8.69
C LEU A 11 -3.74 2.74 -9.90
N PRO A 12 -4.94 2.37 -10.34
CA PRO A 12 -5.13 1.69 -11.62
C PRO A 12 -4.47 2.46 -12.76
N SER A 13 -3.86 1.75 -13.71
CA SER A 13 -3.15 2.33 -14.85
C SER A 13 -4.05 3.18 -15.75
N GLN A 14 -5.35 2.89 -15.78
CA GLN A 14 -6.38 3.65 -16.48
C GLN A 14 -7.47 4.06 -15.49
N LEU A 15 -7.27 5.23 -14.87
CA LEU A 15 -8.25 5.84 -13.99
C LEU A 15 -9.44 6.40 -14.78
N ASP A 16 -10.63 5.93 -14.46
CA ASP A 16 -11.89 6.52 -14.89
C ASP A 16 -12.43 7.43 -13.76
N PRO A 17 -12.54 8.75 -13.98
CA PRO A 17 -13.04 9.68 -12.96
C PRO A 17 -14.51 9.46 -12.57
N ASN A 18 -15.27 8.69 -13.35
CA ASN A 18 -16.66 8.36 -13.06
C ASN A 18 -16.82 7.01 -12.35
N ARG A 19 -15.72 6.25 -12.15
CA ARG A 19 -15.73 4.96 -11.47
C ARG A 19 -15.30 5.11 -10.01
N THR A 20 -16.06 4.49 -9.12
CA THR A 20 -15.60 4.26 -7.74
C THR A 20 -14.78 2.98 -7.69
N TYR A 21 -13.55 3.09 -7.17
CA TYR A 21 -12.66 1.96 -7.01
C TYR A 21 -12.70 1.48 -5.55
N PRO A 22 -12.91 0.18 -5.28
CA PRO A 22 -12.66 -0.36 -3.96
C PRO A 22 -11.19 -0.18 -3.57
N THR A 23 -10.95 0.04 -2.27
CA THR A 23 -9.60 0.27 -1.75
C THR A 23 -9.14 -0.90 -0.91
N ILE A 24 -7.91 -1.36 -1.16
CA ILE A 24 -7.22 -2.35 -0.33
C ILE A 24 -6.17 -1.61 0.49
N PHE A 25 -6.24 -1.76 1.81
CA PHE A 25 -5.19 -1.35 2.73
C PHE A 25 -4.36 -2.57 3.12
N THR A 26 -3.06 -2.50 2.94
CA THR A 26 -2.15 -3.58 3.35
C THR A 26 -1.26 -3.13 4.49
N LEU A 27 -1.13 -4.01 5.48
CA LEU A 27 -0.17 -3.90 6.59
C LEU A 27 0.82 -5.04 6.46
N HIS A 28 2.11 -4.74 6.52
CA HIS A 28 3.15 -5.76 6.48
C HIS A 28 3.32 -6.44 7.85
N GLY A 29 3.89 -7.64 7.85
CA GLY A 29 4.35 -8.29 9.07
C GLY A 29 5.63 -7.64 9.61
N LYS A 30 5.96 -7.91 10.87
CA LYS A 30 7.19 -7.42 11.53
C LYS A 30 8.45 -7.76 10.70
N GLY A 31 9.24 -6.74 10.37
CA GLY A 31 10.52 -6.87 9.64
C GLY A 31 10.41 -6.83 8.12
N SER A 32 9.21 -6.59 7.59
CA SER A 32 8.90 -6.39 6.17
C SER A 32 8.58 -4.91 5.91
N ASN A 33 8.03 -4.59 4.74
CA ASN A 33 7.63 -3.23 4.35
C ASN A 33 6.42 -3.25 3.39
N GLU A 34 5.91 -2.06 3.05
CA GLU A 34 4.77 -1.85 2.15
C GLU A 34 4.99 -2.39 0.72
N GLN A 35 6.23 -2.42 0.23
CA GLN A 35 6.55 -2.95 -1.10
C GLN A 35 6.40 -4.47 -1.16
N ASP A 36 6.71 -5.16 -0.06
CA ASP A 36 6.46 -6.61 0.05
C ASP A 36 4.97 -6.91 -0.06
N MET A 37 4.12 -6.05 0.51
CA MET A 37 2.68 -6.21 0.42
C MET A 37 2.13 -5.87 -0.95
N TYR A 38 2.67 -4.86 -1.64
CA TYR A 38 2.26 -4.57 -3.01
C TYR A 38 2.44 -5.79 -3.92
N ARG A 39 3.55 -6.54 -3.81
CA ARG A 39 3.78 -7.77 -4.60
C ARG A 39 2.71 -8.84 -4.38
N VAL A 40 2.06 -8.87 -3.22
CA VAL A 40 0.97 -9.82 -2.92
C VAL A 40 -0.31 -9.42 -3.63
N VAL A 41 -0.58 -8.11 -3.73
CA VAL A 41 -1.84 -7.57 -4.28
C VAL A 41 -1.72 -7.01 -5.70
N GLU A 42 -0.53 -7.04 -6.30
CA GLU A 42 -0.25 -6.57 -7.67
C GLU A 42 -1.27 -7.07 -8.71
N PRO A 43 -1.70 -8.35 -8.71
CA PRO A 43 -2.69 -8.84 -9.67
C PRO A 43 -4.05 -8.13 -9.59
N LEU A 44 -4.36 -7.45 -8.48
CA LEU A 44 -5.61 -6.72 -8.26
C LEU A 44 -5.50 -5.23 -8.63
N SER A 45 -4.31 -4.73 -8.99
CA SER A 45 -4.06 -3.29 -9.18
C SER A 45 -4.85 -2.63 -10.31
N GLY A 46 -5.44 -3.40 -11.24
CA GLY A 46 -6.30 -2.87 -12.29
C GLY A 46 -7.69 -2.42 -11.81
N ASP A 47 -8.18 -3.00 -10.72
CA ASP A 47 -9.56 -2.81 -10.25
C ASP A 47 -9.66 -2.13 -8.88
N PHE A 48 -8.54 -1.98 -8.19
CA PHE A 48 -8.47 -1.45 -6.83
C PHE A 48 -7.49 -0.29 -6.74
N ILE A 49 -7.80 0.65 -5.83
CA ILE A 49 -6.76 1.54 -5.29
C ILE A 49 -6.07 0.75 -4.18
N ILE A 50 -4.74 0.63 -4.24
CA ILE A 50 -3.96 -0.08 -3.24
C ILE A 50 -3.18 0.93 -2.41
N ILE A 51 -3.32 0.85 -1.09
CA ILE A 51 -2.60 1.69 -0.14
C ILE A 51 -1.77 0.77 0.77
N GLY A 52 -0.46 0.80 0.58
CA GLY A 52 0.50 0.09 1.42
C GLY A 52 0.97 0.98 2.56
N ILE A 53 0.79 0.57 3.80
CA ILE A 53 1.20 1.34 4.98
C ILE A 53 2.46 0.73 5.57
N ARG A 54 3.46 1.58 5.82
CA ARG A 54 4.72 1.21 6.47
C ARG A 54 4.64 1.49 7.97
N GLY A 55 5.15 0.56 8.78
CA GLY A 55 5.43 0.79 10.20
C GLY A 55 6.38 1.97 10.41
N ASP A 56 6.27 2.66 11.53
CA ASP A 56 7.05 3.86 11.83
C ASP A 56 8.41 3.55 12.47
N LEU A 57 8.61 2.32 12.96
CA LEU A 57 9.84 1.92 13.62
C LEU A 57 10.72 1.06 12.70
N PRO A 58 11.94 1.52 12.34
CA PRO A 58 12.89 0.69 11.61
C PRO A 58 13.28 -0.56 12.41
N MET A 59 13.32 -1.71 11.75
CA MET A 59 13.76 -2.96 12.35
C MET A 59 14.49 -3.84 11.31
N GLY A 60 15.80 -3.98 11.49
CA GLY A 60 16.62 -4.74 10.55
C GLY A 60 16.52 -4.16 9.14
N GLY A 61 16.16 -4.99 8.16
CA GLY A 61 15.95 -4.58 6.77
C GLY A 61 14.55 -4.04 6.45
N GLY A 62 13.65 -3.91 7.44
CA GLY A 62 12.27 -3.47 7.26
C GLY A 62 11.76 -2.64 8.43
N PHE A 63 10.48 -2.78 8.76
CA PHE A 63 9.77 -1.96 9.73
C PHE A 63 8.87 -2.79 10.66
N GLN A 64 8.37 -2.18 11.74
CA GLN A 64 7.35 -2.73 12.62
C GLN A 64 6.41 -1.65 13.14
#